data_AF-A0A139NDZ0-F1
#
_entry.id   AF-A0A139NDZ0-F1
#
_cell.length_a   1.000
_cell.length_b   1.000
_cell.length_c   1.000
_cell.angle_alpha   90.00
_cell.angle_beta   90.00
_cell.angle_gamma   90.00
#
_symmetry.space_group_name_H-M   'P 1'
#
loop_
_entity.id
_entity.type
_entity.pdbx_description
1 polymer ?
#
loop_
_entity_poly.entity_id
_entity_poly.type
_entity_poly.pdbx_seq_one_letter_code
_entity_poly.pdbx_strand_id
1 'polypeptide(L)'
;MTFSGVKGTVSIATILLIPTRLEEEYPILLFLVAGVTLLSFLTGLVVLPKLSEKKEEDSRDHLMHIAILNDVVTQLEKDLKHSKQKAPLYAAIDNYHGRIENRILSLENKEIQRDWESLKLLIISIENDGLEQAFEEGAIRERGYQVYQHYLQNLQERVNRNLSSRFTYFIIVSFRMMRLLLHEMLTLGSGFRTWRKGETRRLEAIDYDQIAALYLSNTELIIESLEELKGVYSSSLISFIQESRLRETAIITSGAFVERVINRVKPNNIDEMLRGYYLERKLIFEYEEKHLISSKYAKRMRQNVNELESYSLRETANTLPYDMIYFARNR
;
A
#
# COMPACT_ATOMS: atom_id res chain seq x y z
N MET A 1 -20.76 -9.63 -28.96
CA MET A 1 -20.67 -10.51 -30.16
C MET A 1 -20.44 -9.74 -31.46
N THR A 2 -21.00 -8.55 -31.65
CA THR A 2 -20.82 -7.71 -32.86
C THR A 2 -19.37 -7.31 -33.13
N PHE A 3 -18.58 -6.99 -32.11
CA PHE A 3 -17.17 -6.56 -32.26
C PHE A 3 -16.14 -7.71 -32.29
N SER A 4 -16.57 -8.95 -32.02
CA SER A 4 -15.68 -10.12 -31.95
C SER A 4 -15.46 -10.80 -33.31
N GLY A 5 -16.22 -10.40 -34.33
CA GLY A 5 -16.19 -11.02 -35.66
C GLY A 5 -15.02 -10.52 -36.49
N VAL A 6 -13.80 -10.96 -36.20
CA VAL A 6 -12.63 -10.68 -37.04
C VAL A 6 -12.79 -11.44 -38.37
N LYS A 7 -13.06 -10.73 -39.46
CA LYS A 7 -13.31 -11.30 -40.81
C LYS A 7 -12.02 -11.67 -41.55
N GLY A 8 -11.08 -12.33 -40.89
CA GLY A 8 -9.73 -12.56 -41.45
C GLY A 8 -9.63 -13.75 -42.40
N THR A 9 -9.94 -14.94 -41.90
CA THR A 9 -9.54 -16.19 -42.55
C THR A 9 -10.38 -16.56 -43.76
N VAL A 10 -11.71 -16.43 -43.64
CA VAL A 10 -12.64 -16.80 -44.72
C VAL A 10 -12.53 -15.81 -45.89
N SER A 11 -12.39 -14.51 -45.62
CA SER A 11 -12.32 -13.47 -46.65
C SER A 11 -11.05 -13.54 -47.50
N ILE A 12 -9.90 -13.90 -46.91
CA ILE A 12 -8.65 -14.11 -47.66
C ILE A 12 -8.76 -15.36 -48.54
N ALA A 13 -9.32 -16.46 -48.00
CA ALA A 13 -9.49 -17.69 -48.76
C ALA A 13 -10.44 -17.51 -49.96
N THR A 14 -11.54 -16.77 -49.80
CA THR A 14 -12.48 -16.48 -50.89
C THR A 14 -11.82 -15.67 -52.00
N ILE A 15 -10.95 -14.71 -51.68
CA ILE A 15 -10.30 -13.86 -52.69
C ILE A 15 -9.27 -14.62 -53.53
N LEU A 16 -8.53 -15.53 -52.88
CA LEU A 16 -7.53 -16.38 -53.56
C LEU A 16 -8.18 -17.44 -54.47
N LEU A 17 -9.48 -17.72 -54.28
CA LEU A 17 -10.27 -18.63 -55.11
C LEU A 17 -10.91 -17.92 -56.32
N ILE A 18 -10.87 -16.59 -56.40
CA ILE A 18 -11.42 -15.86 -57.55
C ILE A 18 -10.52 -16.12 -58.79
N PRO A 19 -11.08 -16.56 -59.93
CA PRO A 19 -10.31 -16.80 -61.14
C PRO A 19 -9.63 -15.50 -61.61
N THR A 20 -8.35 -15.56 -61.94
CA THR A 20 -7.50 -14.42 -62.38
C THR A 20 -7.92 -13.78 -63.71
N ARG A 21 -9.11 -14.09 -64.25
CA ARG A 21 -9.64 -13.52 -65.50
C ARG A 21 -10.09 -12.05 -65.38
N LEU A 22 -9.97 -11.46 -64.19
CA LEU A 22 -10.18 -10.03 -63.89
C LEU A 22 -8.81 -9.41 -63.55
N GLU A 23 -7.91 -9.33 -64.54
CA GLU A 23 -6.49 -8.98 -64.32
C GLU A 23 -6.29 -7.54 -63.83
N GLU A 24 -7.19 -6.61 -64.16
CA GLU A 24 -7.00 -5.19 -63.83
C GLU A 24 -7.46 -4.80 -62.41
N GLU A 25 -8.48 -5.46 -61.85
CA GLU A 25 -9.07 -5.06 -60.56
C GLU A 25 -8.62 -5.93 -59.37
N TYR A 26 -8.00 -7.09 -59.65
CA TYR A 26 -7.58 -8.07 -58.64
C TYR A 26 -6.62 -7.49 -57.57
N PRO A 27 -5.60 -6.67 -57.92
CA PRO A 27 -4.70 -6.08 -56.92
C PRO A 27 -5.41 -5.11 -55.96
N ILE A 28 -6.40 -4.35 -56.47
CA ILE A 28 -7.17 -3.39 -55.68
C ILE A 28 -8.08 -4.13 -54.70
N LEU A 29 -8.71 -5.22 -55.14
CA LEU A 29 -9.55 -6.06 -54.30
C LEU A 29 -8.75 -6.71 -53.16
N LEU A 30 -7.55 -7.21 -53.47
CA LEU A 30 -6.63 -7.81 -52.49
C LEU A 30 -6.16 -6.77 -51.47
N PHE A 31 -5.80 -5.55 -51.92
CA PHE A 31 -5.44 -4.45 -51.04
C PHE A 31 -6.59 -4.04 -50.11
N LEU A 32 -7.82 -3.95 -50.62
CA LEU A 32 -9.00 -3.56 -49.84
C LEU A 32 -9.32 -4.61 -48.76
N VAL A 33 -9.30 -5.89 -49.11
CA VAL A 33 -9.54 -6.97 -48.14
C VAL A 33 -8.42 -7.06 -47.10
N ALA A 34 -7.16 -6.93 -47.51
CA ALA A 34 -6.04 -6.85 -46.56
C ALA A 34 -6.17 -5.64 -45.61
N GLY A 35 -6.60 -4.48 -46.13
CA GLY A 35 -6.85 -3.28 -45.32
C GLY A 35 -8.00 -3.45 -44.32
N VAL A 36 -9.13 -3.99 -44.77
CA VAL A 36 -10.31 -4.21 -43.91
C VAL A 36 -10.02 -5.26 -42.82
N THR A 37 -9.28 -6.32 -43.14
CA THR A 37 -8.88 -7.33 -42.16
C THR A 37 -7.94 -6.77 -41.10
N LEU A 38 -6.93 -5.98 -41.50
CA LEU A 38 -6.02 -5.31 -40.57
C LEU A 38 -6.75 -4.31 -39.65
N LEU A 39 -7.63 -3.49 -40.22
CA LEU A 39 -8.39 -2.49 -39.45
C LEU A 39 -9.38 -3.15 -38.48
N SER A 40 -10.07 -4.22 -38.91
CA SER A 40 -10.95 -5.01 -38.06
C SER A 40 -10.20 -5.69 -36.91
N PHE A 41 -8.96 -6.12 -37.15
CA PHE A 41 -8.12 -6.74 -36.12
C PHE A 41 -7.61 -5.71 -35.09
N LEU A 42 -7.11 -4.57 -35.55
CA LEU A 42 -6.66 -3.48 -34.68
C LEU A 42 -7.78 -2.91 -33.82
N THR A 43 -8.96 -2.68 -34.41
CA THR A 43 -10.14 -2.24 -33.65
C THR A 43 -10.57 -3.29 -32.63
N GLY A 44 -10.54 -4.59 -32.98
CA GLY A 44 -10.75 -5.68 -32.05
C GLY A 44 -9.79 -5.63 -30.86
N LEU A 45 -8.48 -5.50 -31.10
CA LEU A 45 -7.46 -5.43 -30.05
C LEU A 45 -7.62 -4.24 -29.09
N VAL A 46 -8.10 -3.09 -29.57
CA VAL A 46 -8.30 -1.89 -28.74
C VAL A 46 -9.62 -1.95 -27.96
N VAL A 47 -10.66 -2.53 -28.56
CA VAL A 47 -12.03 -2.52 -28.03
C VAL A 47 -12.29 -3.69 -27.08
N LEU A 48 -11.76 -4.89 -27.36
CA LEU A 48 -11.93 -6.08 -26.51
C LEU A 48 -11.46 -5.87 -25.06
N PRO A 49 -10.29 -5.28 -24.78
CA PRO A 49 -9.85 -5.02 -23.41
C PRO A 49 -10.75 -4.03 -22.67
N LYS A 50 -11.40 -3.10 -23.40
CA LYS A 50 -12.32 -2.11 -22.83
C LYS A 50 -13.73 -2.65 -22.59
N LEU A 51 -14.18 -3.62 -23.39
CA LEU A 51 -15.48 -4.30 -23.24
C LEU A 51 -15.42 -5.55 -22.35
N SER A 52 -14.23 -6.07 -22.09
CA SER A 52 -14.02 -7.01 -21.00
C SER A 52 -14.19 -6.24 -19.69
N GLU A 53 -15.43 -5.90 -19.34
CA GLU A 53 -15.79 -5.53 -17.98
C GLU A 53 -15.11 -6.54 -17.05
N LYS A 54 -14.21 -6.06 -16.20
CA LYS A 54 -13.91 -6.79 -14.98
C LYS A 54 -15.28 -6.99 -14.34
N LYS A 55 -15.74 -8.24 -14.22
CA LYS A 55 -16.95 -8.56 -13.48
C LYS A 55 -16.85 -7.82 -12.15
N GLU A 56 -17.59 -6.73 -12.03
CA GLU A 56 -17.81 -6.05 -10.77
C GLU A 56 -18.47 -7.12 -9.90
N GLU A 57 -17.72 -7.63 -8.95
CA GLU A 57 -18.34 -8.39 -7.88
C GLU A 57 -19.21 -7.40 -7.11
N ASP A 58 -20.41 -7.84 -6.75
CA ASP A 58 -21.40 -6.98 -6.13
C ASP A 58 -20.74 -6.14 -5.04
N SER A 59 -20.90 -4.81 -5.10
CA SER A 59 -20.37 -3.86 -4.12
C SER A 59 -20.70 -4.27 -2.67
N ARG A 60 -21.81 -4.99 -2.49
CA ARG A 60 -22.21 -5.64 -1.24
C ARG A 60 -21.20 -6.67 -0.73
N ASP A 61 -20.72 -7.57 -1.58
CA ASP A 61 -19.76 -8.62 -1.22
C ASP A 61 -18.42 -7.99 -0.78
N HIS A 62 -18.03 -6.87 -1.40
CA HIS A 62 -16.83 -6.12 -1.01
C HIS A 62 -16.95 -5.44 0.36
N LEU A 63 -18.09 -4.85 0.67
CA LEU A 63 -18.35 -4.27 2.00
C LEU A 63 -18.35 -5.36 3.08
N MET A 64 -18.93 -6.53 2.79
CA MET A 64 -18.90 -7.66 3.71
C MET A 64 -17.48 -8.20 3.93
N HIS A 65 -16.63 -8.17 2.91
CA HIS A 65 -15.20 -8.52 3.08
C HIS A 65 -14.50 -7.56 4.05
N ILE A 66 -14.75 -6.25 3.95
CA ILE A 66 -14.20 -5.28 4.90
C ILE A 66 -14.71 -5.57 6.32
N ALA A 67 -16.00 -5.89 6.48
CA ALA A 67 -16.58 -6.27 7.77
C ALA A 67 -15.90 -7.52 8.36
N ILE A 68 -15.69 -8.56 7.55
CA ILE A 68 -14.96 -9.78 7.95
C ILE A 68 -13.55 -9.43 8.45
N LEU A 69 -12.80 -8.59 7.71
CA LEU A 69 -11.43 -8.22 8.11
C LEU A 69 -11.43 -7.39 9.40
N ASN A 70 -12.38 -6.48 9.60
CA ASN A 70 -12.52 -5.73 10.85
C ASN A 70 -12.87 -6.64 12.04
N ASP A 71 -13.69 -7.66 11.83
CA ASP A 71 -13.99 -8.66 12.85
C ASP A 71 -12.75 -9.50 13.21
N VAL A 72 -11.91 -9.84 12.22
CA VAL A 72 -10.61 -10.50 12.46
C VAL A 72 -9.74 -9.62 13.35
N VAL A 73 -9.58 -8.34 13.01
CA VAL A 73 -8.80 -7.39 13.81
C VAL A 73 -9.34 -7.30 15.22
N THR A 74 -10.65 -7.17 15.39
CA THR A 74 -11.30 -7.09 16.70
C THR A 74 -11.02 -8.33 17.56
N GLN A 75 -10.96 -9.52 16.94
CA GLN A 75 -10.61 -10.75 17.64
C GLN A 75 -9.11 -10.81 18.00
N LEU A 76 -8.22 -10.37 17.10
CA LEU A 76 -6.79 -10.27 17.40
C LEU A 76 -6.49 -9.23 18.49
N GLU A 77 -7.24 -8.12 18.54
CA GLU A 77 -7.16 -7.11 19.61
C GLU A 77 -7.63 -7.65 20.96
N LYS A 78 -8.62 -8.56 20.97
CA LYS A 78 -9.02 -9.27 22.20
C LYS A 78 -7.91 -10.20 22.68
N ASP A 79 -7.25 -10.92 21.78
CA ASP A 79 -6.10 -11.77 22.11
C ASP A 79 -4.95 -10.95 22.74
N LEU A 80 -4.85 -9.66 22.39
CA LEU A 80 -3.86 -8.70 22.90
C LEU A 80 -4.02 -8.39 24.39
N LYS A 81 -5.25 -8.47 24.92
CA LYS A 81 -5.52 -8.28 26.35
C LYS A 81 -5.00 -9.44 27.20
N HIS A 82 -4.83 -10.61 26.61
CA HIS A 82 -4.44 -11.84 27.30
C HIS A 82 -3.01 -12.30 27.00
N SER A 83 -2.40 -11.81 25.91
CA SER A 83 -1.04 -12.15 25.53
C SER A 83 0.02 -11.36 26.32
N LYS A 84 1.08 -12.05 26.77
CA LYS A 84 2.28 -11.43 27.33
C LYS A 84 3.16 -10.79 26.24
N GLN A 85 3.17 -11.36 25.04
CA GLN A 85 3.94 -10.85 23.91
C GLN A 85 3.03 -10.08 22.96
N LYS A 86 3.08 -8.75 23.06
CA LYS A 86 2.19 -7.86 22.31
C LYS A 86 2.71 -7.55 20.91
N ALA A 87 4.02 -7.46 20.74
CA ALA A 87 4.64 -7.02 19.49
C ALA A 87 4.30 -7.93 18.28
N PRO A 88 4.32 -9.28 18.40
CA PRO A 88 3.96 -10.15 17.30
C PRO A 88 2.50 -10.04 16.86
N LEU A 89 1.61 -10.01 17.83
CA LEU A 89 0.17 -9.94 17.61
C LEU A 89 -0.25 -8.60 17.01
N TYR A 90 0.36 -7.52 17.48
CA TYR A 90 0.22 -6.24 16.82
C TYR A 90 0.64 -6.37 15.34
N ALA A 91 1.71 -7.09 14.99
CA ALA A 91 2.22 -7.08 13.61
C ALA A 91 1.24 -7.76 12.65
N ALA A 92 0.56 -8.80 13.13
CA ALA A 92 -0.58 -9.38 12.44
C ALA A 92 -1.70 -8.35 12.25
N ILE A 93 -2.08 -7.61 13.30
CA ILE A 93 -3.10 -6.56 13.22
C ILE A 93 -2.76 -5.48 12.17
N ASP A 94 -1.51 -5.01 12.10
CA ASP A 94 -1.09 -4.03 11.09
C ASP A 94 -1.19 -4.59 9.67
N ASN A 95 -0.89 -5.89 9.48
CA ASN A 95 -1.06 -6.55 8.20
C ASN A 95 -2.53 -6.51 7.76
N TYR A 96 -3.45 -6.87 8.67
CA TYR A 96 -4.88 -6.82 8.40
C TYR A 96 -5.39 -5.39 8.17
N HIS A 97 -4.92 -4.39 8.93
CA HIS A 97 -5.24 -3.00 8.67
C HIS A 97 -4.76 -2.51 7.31
N GLY A 98 -3.53 -2.86 6.90
CA GLY A 98 -3.05 -2.55 5.56
C GLY A 98 -3.89 -3.21 4.47
N ARG A 99 -4.42 -4.42 4.71
CA ARG A 99 -5.37 -5.07 3.80
C ARG A 99 -6.71 -4.34 3.76
N ILE A 100 -7.25 -3.93 4.92
CA ILE A 100 -8.50 -3.15 5.02
C ILE A 100 -8.36 -1.81 4.29
N GLU A 101 -7.28 -1.06 4.55
CA GLU A 101 -6.96 0.22 3.91
C GLU A 101 -6.97 0.08 2.38
N ASN A 102 -6.19 -0.87 1.85
CA ASN A 102 -6.13 -1.12 0.41
C ASN A 102 -7.50 -1.49 -0.18
N ARG A 103 -8.36 -2.17 0.58
CA ARG A 103 -9.70 -2.54 0.14
C ARG A 103 -10.64 -1.34 0.13
N ILE A 104 -10.66 -0.55 1.20
CA ILE A 104 -11.46 0.69 1.29
C ILE A 104 -11.09 1.61 0.11
N LEU A 105 -9.81 1.90 -0.07
CA LEU A 105 -9.33 2.74 -1.16
C LEU A 105 -9.65 2.19 -2.54
N SER A 106 -9.66 0.86 -2.72
CA SER A 106 -9.99 0.23 -4.00
C SER A 106 -11.48 0.33 -4.37
N LEU A 107 -12.36 0.54 -3.39
CA LEU A 107 -13.81 0.67 -3.60
C LEU A 107 -14.23 2.13 -3.79
N GLU A 108 -13.41 3.07 -3.34
CA GLU A 108 -13.71 4.49 -3.37
C GLU A 108 -13.48 5.12 -4.75
N ASN A 109 -14.23 6.20 -5.00
CA ASN A 109 -14.12 6.97 -6.23
C ASN A 109 -12.71 7.57 -6.37
N LYS A 110 -12.30 7.87 -7.62
CA LYS A 110 -11.03 8.55 -7.90
C LYS A 110 -10.86 9.89 -7.16
N GLU A 111 -11.96 10.54 -6.80
CA GLU A 111 -11.94 11.78 -6.01
C GLU A 111 -11.51 11.51 -4.56
N ILE A 112 -12.13 10.53 -3.89
CA ILE A 112 -11.76 10.14 -2.53
C ILE A 112 -10.33 9.61 -2.46
N GLN A 113 -9.86 8.92 -3.52
CA GLN A 113 -8.46 8.52 -3.62
C GLN A 113 -7.50 9.73 -3.69
N ARG A 114 -7.87 10.79 -4.42
CA ARG A 114 -7.08 12.03 -4.46
C ARG A 114 -7.11 12.78 -3.14
N ASP A 115 -8.25 12.79 -2.48
CA ASP A 115 -8.42 13.37 -1.15
C ASP A 115 -7.54 12.65 -0.13
N TRP A 116 -7.51 11.32 -0.16
CA TRP A 116 -6.62 10.49 0.65
C TRP A 116 -5.14 10.83 0.42
N GLU A 117 -4.73 10.91 -0.84
CA GLU A 117 -3.36 11.28 -1.21
C GLU A 117 -3.02 12.68 -0.67
N SER A 118 -3.94 13.63 -0.79
CA SER A 118 -3.77 15.00 -0.29
C SER A 118 -3.61 15.04 1.23
N LEU A 119 -4.45 14.31 1.97
CA LEU A 119 -4.35 14.17 3.42
C LEU A 119 -3.04 13.49 3.84
N LYS A 120 -2.59 12.46 3.12
CA LYS A 120 -1.30 11.82 3.39
C LYS A 120 -0.10 12.74 3.13
N LEU A 121 -0.18 13.61 2.13
CA LEU A 121 0.85 14.62 1.87
C LEU A 121 0.91 15.67 2.99
N LEU A 122 -0.24 16.15 3.46
CA LEU A 122 -0.32 17.03 4.63
C LEU A 122 0.34 16.39 5.86
N ILE A 123 0.04 15.11 6.08
CA ILE A 123 0.63 14.36 7.19
C ILE A 123 2.15 14.28 7.05
N ILE A 124 2.65 13.95 5.86
CA ILE A 124 4.10 13.91 5.60
C ILE A 124 4.74 15.28 5.81
N SER A 125 4.06 16.38 5.43
CA SER A 125 4.61 17.72 5.64
C SER A 125 4.72 18.06 7.12
N ILE A 126 3.67 17.80 7.91
CA ILE A 126 3.68 18.03 9.37
C ILE A 126 4.77 17.20 10.04
N GLU A 127 4.88 15.92 9.66
CA GLU A 127 5.89 15.01 10.20
C GLU A 127 7.32 15.47 9.92
N ASN A 128 7.56 15.98 8.71
CA ASN A 128 8.86 16.46 8.31
C ASN A 128 9.18 17.82 8.96
N ASP A 129 8.21 18.73 9.06
CA ASP A 129 8.39 20.02 9.73
C ASP A 129 8.70 19.82 11.22
N GLY A 130 8.00 18.89 11.89
CA GLY A 130 8.28 18.51 13.27
C GLY A 130 9.66 17.85 13.44
N LEU A 131 10.07 17.00 12.49
CA LEU A 131 11.41 16.40 12.50
C LEU A 131 12.52 17.45 12.36
N GLU A 132 12.36 18.40 11.45
CA GLU A 132 13.32 19.50 11.22
C GLU A 132 13.43 20.36 12.48
N GLN A 133 12.29 20.78 13.04
CA GLN A 133 12.26 21.58 14.27
C GLN A 133 12.92 20.85 15.45
N ALA A 134 12.58 19.58 15.66
CA ALA A 134 13.17 18.78 16.75
C ALA A 134 14.68 18.58 16.57
N PHE A 135 15.18 18.58 15.34
CA PHE A 135 16.61 18.51 15.05
C PHE A 135 17.32 19.85 15.32
N GLU A 136 16.71 20.97 14.92
CA GLU A 136 17.23 22.32 15.20
C GLU A 136 17.29 22.62 16.71
N GLU A 137 16.26 22.20 17.46
CA GLU A 137 16.19 22.37 18.92
C GLU A 137 17.09 21.37 19.69
N GLY A 138 17.70 20.41 18.99
CA GLY A 138 18.53 19.36 19.60
C GLY A 138 17.72 18.32 20.41
N ALA A 139 16.40 18.30 20.24
CA ALA A 139 15.50 17.33 20.88
C ALA A 139 15.68 15.91 20.29
N ILE A 140 16.09 15.80 19.02
CA ILE A 140 16.46 14.53 18.39
C ILE A 140 17.93 14.51 17.99
N ARG A 141 18.62 13.42 18.34
CA ARG A 141 20.00 13.18 17.92
C ARG A 141 20.06 12.78 16.44
N GLU A 142 21.23 12.94 15.83
CA GLU A 142 21.49 12.59 14.43
C GLU A 142 21.08 11.15 14.07
N ARG A 143 21.23 10.20 14.99
CA ARG A 143 20.83 8.79 14.80
C ARG A 143 19.31 8.63 14.68
N GLY A 144 18.58 9.25 15.61
CA GLY A 144 17.12 9.25 15.59
C GLY A 144 16.57 9.95 14.36
N TYR A 145 17.22 11.05 13.95
CA TYR A 145 16.90 11.77 12.74
C TYR A 145 16.99 10.90 11.48
N GLN A 146 18.08 10.14 11.29
CA GLN A 146 18.24 9.26 10.13
C GLN A 146 17.15 8.17 10.07
N VAL A 147 16.83 7.57 11.21
CA VAL A 147 15.80 6.53 11.32
C VAL A 147 14.42 7.10 11.00
N TYR A 148 14.09 8.28 11.54
CA TYR A 148 12.84 8.97 11.23
C TYR A 148 12.76 9.39 9.75
N GLN A 149 13.87 9.87 9.19
CA GLN A 149 13.93 10.28 7.79
C GLN A 149 13.68 9.12 6.83
N HIS A 150 14.21 7.94 7.12
CA HIS A 150 13.88 6.73 6.35
C HIS A 150 12.42 6.34 6.47
N TYR A 151 11.80 6.51 7.64
CA TYR A 151 10.37 6.32 7.81
C TYR A 151 9.54 7.27 6.91
N LEU A 152 9.92 8.55 6.84
CA LEU A 152 9.26 9.53 5.96
C LEU A 152 9.41 9.19 4.48
N GLN A 153 10.61 8.78 4.05
CA GLN A 153 10.85 8.32 2.68
C GLN A 153 9.95 7.14 2.32
N ASN A 154 9.85 6.15 3.21
CA ASN A 154 8.99 4.98 3.00
C ASN A 154 7.50 5.34 2.95
N LEU A 155 7.04 6.32 3.73
CA LEU A 155 5.68 6.85 3.63
C LEU A 155 5.43 7.49 2.26
N GLN A 156 6.36 8.33 1.82
CA GLN A 156 6.27 9.05 0.56
C GLN A 156 6.21 8.11 -0.65
N GLU A 157 7.03 7.06 -0.68
CA GLU A 157 7.03 6.07 -1.78
C GLU A 157 5.68 5.37 -1.97
N ARG A 158 4.92 5.15 -0.89
CA ARG A 158 3.59 4.52 -0.94
C ARG A 158 2.55 5.45 -1.55
N VAL A 159 2.58 6.73 -1.19
CA VAL A 159 1.66 7.76 -1.72
C VAL A 159 1.96 8.04 -3.20
N ASN A 160 3.23 8.00 -3.60
CA ASN A 160 3.69 8.42 -4.92
C ASN A 160 3.36 7.44 -6.08
N ARG A 161 2.80 6.24 -5.81
CA ARG A 161 2.53 5.24 -6.88
C ARG A 161 1.34 5.57 -7.79
N ASN A 162 0.43 6.46 -7.37
CA ASN A 162 -0.81 6.77 -8.10
C ASN A 162 -0.91 8.21 -8.65
N LEU A 163 0.06 9.08 -8.37
CA LEU A 163 0.00 10.49 -8.78
C LEU A 163 0.48 10.72 -10.22
N SER A 164 -0.40 11.33 -11.03
CA SER A 164 -0.03 12.11 -12.22
C SER A 164 0.51 13.51 -11.88
N SER A 165 0.72 13.82 -10.59
CA SER A 165 1.09 15.13 -10.05
C SER A 165 2.48 15.10 -9.41
N ARG A 166 3.51 14.74 -10.19
CA ARG A 166 4.92 14.83 -9.77
C ARG A 166 5.38 16.28 -9.53
N PHE A 167 4.62 17.26 -10.01
CA PHE A 167 5.04 18.67 -10.09
C PHE A 167 4.78 19.47 -8.80
N THR A 168 3.60 19.34 -8.20
CA THR A 168 3.24 20.08 -6.97
C THR A 168 4.12 19.69 -5.79
N TYR A 169 4.43 18.41 -5.66
CA TYR A 169 5.34 17.90 -4.64
C TYR A 169 6.79 18.32 -4.90
N PHE A 170 7.25 18.27 -6.16
CA PHE A 170 8.56 18.80 -6.53
C PHE A 170 8.70 20.27 -6.12
N ILE A 171 7.66 21.08 -6.28
CA ILE A 171 7.66 22.48 -5.84
C ILE A 171 7.79 22.59 -4.31
N ILE A 172 6.96 21.87 -3.53
CA ILE A 172 6.98 21.95 -2.06
C ILE A 172 8.35 21.49 -1.51
N VAL A 173 8.84 20.34 -1.96
CA VAL A 173 10.15 19.81 -1.54
C VAL A 173 11.30 20.71 -1.99
N SER A 174 11.25 21.25 -3.22
CA SER A 174 12.30 22.16 -3.70
C SER A 174 12.36 23.44 -2.88
N PHE A 175 11.22 24.03 -2.50
CA PHE A 175 11.20 25.22 -1.64
C PHE A 175 11.75 24.95 -0.24
N ARG A 176 11.51 23.76 0.33
CA ARG A 176 12.02 23.34 1.63
C ARG A 176 13.53 23.08 1.60
N MET A 177 14.00 22.39 0.56
CA MET A 177 15.43 22.13 0.33
C MET A 177 16.20 23.42 0.06
N MET A 178 15.56 24.40 -0.59
CA MET A 178 16.11 25.74 -0.81
C MET A 178 16.29 26.50 0.50
N ARG A 179 15.35 26.39 1.46
CA ARG A 179 15.47 26.99 2.80
C ARG A 179 16.64 26.40 3.60
N LEU A 180 16.84 25.08 3.53
CA LEU A 180 17.97 24.38 4.18
C LEU A 180 19.31 24.79 3.58
N LEU A 181 19.42 24.86 2.24
CA LEU A 181 20.63 25.32 1.56
C LEU A 181 20.96 26.79 1.88
N LEU A 182 19.93 27.64 2.05
CA LEU A 182 20.10 29.03 2.45
C LEU A 182 20.65 29.17 3.88
N HIS A 183 20.19 28.34 4.82
CA HIS A 183 20.70 28.35 6.19
C HIS A 183 22.11 27.73 6.30
N GLU A 184 22.38 26.64 5.56
CA GLU A 184 23.69 25.94 5.60
C GLU A 184 24.80 26.69 4.82
N MET A 185 24.45 27.50 3.82
CA MET A 185 25.39 28.49 3.24
C MET A 185 25.83 29.54 4.26
N LEU A 186 24.98 29.88 5.23
CA LEU A 186 25.31 30.82 6.31
C LEU A 186 26.08 30.11 7.45
N THR A 187 25.82 28.83 7.70
CA THR A 187 26.50 28.01 8.72
C THR A 187 27.40 26.94 8.10
N LEU A 188 28.42 27.36 7.32
CA LEU A 188 29.67 26.64 7.02
C LEU A 188 29.64 25.08 7.12
N GLY A 189 28.86 24.42 6.25
CA GLY A 189 29.16 23.11 5.66
C GLY A 189 29.60 21.96 6.58
N SER A 190 29.00 21.81 7.76
CA SER A 190 29.28 20.69 8.68
C SER A 190 28.26 19.54 8.63
N GLY A 191 27.04 19.75 8.11
CA GLY A 191 25.99 18.71 8.09
C GLY A 191 26.14 17.70 6.95
N PHE A 192 26.43 18.18 5.74
CA PHE A 192 26.48 17.33 4.54
C PHE A 192 27.60 16.27 4.52
N ARG A 193 28.69 16.47 5.28
CA ARG A 193 29.82 15.51 5.33
C ARG A 193 29.54 14.28 6.21
N THR A 194 28.58 14.37 7.13
CA THR A 194 28.23 13.29 8.06
C THR A 194 27.21 12.33 7.48
N TRP A 195 26.33 12.82 6.59
CA TRP A 195 25.36 12.02 5.83
C TRP A 195 25.99 10.88 5.00
N ARG A 196 27.25 11.04 4.60
CA ARG A 196 27.99 10.04 3.80
C ARG A 196 28.72 8.98 4.64
N LYS A 197 28.77 9.13 5.97
CA LYS A 197 29.32 8.13 6.89
C LYS A 197 28.17 7.35 7.53
N GLY A 198 27.66 6.36 6.80
CA GLY A 198 26.80 5.32 7.37
C GLY A 198 27.59 4.45 8.35
N GLU A 199 27.76 4.92 9.58
CA GLU A 199 28.18 4.05 10.68
C GLU A 199 26.94 3.37 11.25
N THR A 200 26.85 2.06 11.02
CA THR A 200 25.89 1.13 11.63
C THR A 200 26.13 1.01 13.14
N ARG A 201 25.80 2.04 13.91
CA ARG A 201 25.78 1.97 15.38
C ARG A 201 24.33 1.78 15.82
N ARG A 202 24.10 0.75 16.65
CA ARG A 202 22.77 0.37 17.17
C ARG A 202 22.15 1.56 17.90
N LEU A 203 20.83 1.75 17.74
CA LEU A 203 20.07 2.76 18.47
C LEU A 203 20.23 2.56 19.99
N GLU A 204 20.47 3.65 20.72
CA GLU A 204 20.43 3.65 22.18
C GLU A 204 19.00 3.84 22.68
N ALA A 205 18.67 3.39 23.90
CA ALA A 205 17.34 3.57 24.51
C ALA A 205 16.85 5.04 24.45
N ILE A 206 17.77 6.00 24.61
CA ILE A 206 17.49 7.43 24.52
C ILE A 206 17.00 7.82 23.11
N ASP A 207 17.57 7.21 22.06
CA ASP A 207 17.16 7.47 20.68
C ASP A 207 15.72 6.95 20.44
N TYR A 208 15.31 5.85 21.11
CA TYR A 208 13.94 5.34 21.03
C TYR A 208 12.93 6.30 21.66
N ASP A 209 13.24 6.81 22.85
CA ASP A 209 12.37 7.73 23.57
C ASP A 209 12.21 9.06 22.82
N GLN A 210 13.29 9.57 22.22
CA GLN A 210 13.26 10.78 21.39
C GLN A 210 12.36 10.62 20.16
N ILE A 211 12.50 9.50 19.43
CA ILE A 211 11.67 9.19 18.26
C ILE A 211 10.19 9.07 18.66
N ALA A 212 9.92 8.40 19.78
CA ALA A 212 8.55 8.23 20.27
C ALA A 212 7.91 9.57 20.68
N ALA A 213 8.66 10.42 21.39
CA ALA A 213 8.20 11.74 21.78
C ALA A 213 7.90 12.63 20.56
N LEU A 214 8.80 12.64 19.57
CA LEU A 214 8.60 13.35 18.31
C LEU A 214 7.33 12.87 17.60
N TYR A 215 7.16 11.56 17.46
CA TYR A 215 6.00 11.00 16.78
C TYR A 215 4.69 11.33 17.50
N LEU A 216 4.67 11.32 18.84
CA LEU A 216 3.50 11.71 19.63
C LEU A 216 3.14 13.18 19.42
N SER A 217 4.14 14.07 19.51
CA SER A 217 3.97 15.51 19.26
C SER A 217 3.42 15.77 17.86
N ASN A 218 3.99 15.12 16.84
CA ASN A 218 3.51 15.25 15.46
C ASN A 218 2.10 14.67 15.30
N THR A 219 1.80 13.56 15.98
CA THR A 219 0.47 12.93 15.93
C THR A 219 -0.61 13.85 16.50
N GLU A 220 -0.32 14.60 17.57
CA GLU A 220 -1.24 15.58 18.14
C GLU A 220 -1.59 16.67 17.10
N LEU A 221 -0.56 17.27 16.48
CA LEU A 221 -0.73 18.27 15.41
C LEU A 221 -1.47 17.71 14.18
N ILE A 222 -1.21 16.45 13.84
CA ILE A 222 -1.92 15.77 12.75
C ILE A 222 -3.40 15.58 13.10
N ILE A 223 -3.72 15.14 14.32
CA ILE A 223 -5.11 14.91 14.71
C ILE A 223 -5.88 16.23 14.71
N GLU A 224 -5.27 17.31 15.24
CA GLU A 224 -5.84 18.66 15.24
C GLU A 224 -6.07 19.17 13.81
N SER A 225 -5.05 19.14 12.95
CA SER A 225 -5.17 19.57 11.55
C SER A 225 -6.19 18.74 10.76
N LEU A 226 -6.29 17.44 11.01
CA LEU A 226 -7.32 16.60 10.39
C LEU A 226 -8.73 16.92 10.90
N GLU A 227 -8.87 17.35 12.15
CA GLU A 227 -10.16 17.74 12.73
C GLU A 227 -10.71 19.02 12.10
N GLU A 228 -9.85 20.02 11.86
CA GLU A 228 -10.21 21.25 11.14
C GLU A 228 -10.72 20.96 9.72
N LEU A 229 -10.23 19.87 9.12
CA LEU A 229 -10.53 19.46 7.75
C LEU A 229 -11.81 18.64 7.59
N LYS A 230 -12.53 18.32 8.68
CA LYS A 230 -13.80 17.55 8.66
C LYS A 230 -14.92 18.19 7.83
N GLY A 231 -14.84 19.50 7.56
CA GLY A 231 -15.80 20.22 6.70
C GLY A 231 -15.47 20.20 5.21
N VAL A 232 -14.24 19.84 4.83
CA VAL A 232 -13.74 19.86 3.44
C VAL A 232 -13.61 18.45 2.88
N TYR A 233 -13.15 17.50 3.69
CA TYR A 233 -12.95 16.11 3.31
C TYR A 233 -13.99 15.19 3.95
N SER A 234 -14.11 13.96 3.46
CA SER A 234 -15.06 12.99 4.02
C SER A 234 -14.71 12.64 5.47
N SER A 235 -15.69 12.79 6.37
CA SER A 235 -15.50 12.53 7.80
C SER A 235 -15.05 11.09 8.07
N SER A 236 -15.49 10.11 7.27
CA SER A 236 -15.07 8.70 7.40
C SER A 236 -13.58 8.52 7.13
N LEU A 237 -13.04 9.22 6.12
CA LEU A 237 -11.64 9.15 5.75
C LEU A 237 -10.75 9.79 6.83
N ILE A 238 -11.17 10.95 7.34
CA ILE A 238 -10.49 11.62 8.45
C ILE A 238 -10.47 10.73 9.70
N SER A 239 -11.63 10.21 10.11
CA SER A 239 -11.72 9.31 11.27
C SER A 239 -10.84 8.08 11.09
N PHE A 240 -10.81 7.48 9.90
CA PHE A 240 -9.95 6.34 9.61
C PHE A 240 -8.46 6.66 9.80
N ILE A 241 -7.99 7.82 9.34
CA ILE A 241 -6.60 8.26 9.52
C ILE A 241 -6.30 8.51 11.00
N GLN A 242 -7.19 9.24 11.70
CA GLN A 242 -7.03 9.55 13.11
C GLN A 242 -6.94 8.28 13.96
N GLU A 243 -7.85 7.32 13.73
CA GLU A 243 -7.81 6.02 14.39
C GLU A 243 -6.54 5.24 14.08
N SER A 244 -6.05 5.29 12.82
CA SER A 244 -4.77 4.68 12.46
C SER A 244 -3.60 5.27 13.25
N ARG A 245 -3.55 6.59 13.41
CA ARG A 245 -2.51 7.26 14.20
C ARG A 245 -2.60 6.88 15.67
N LEU A 246 -3.79 6.91 16.26
CA LEU A 246 -4.00 6.53 17.65
C LEU A 246 -3.56 5.07 17.92
N ARG A 247 -3.85 4.15 17.00
CA ARG A 247 -3.36 2.76 17.11
C ARG A 247 -1.83 2.67 17.05
N GLU A 248 -1.19 3.39 16.13
CA GLU A 248 0.28 3.44 16.05
C GLU A 248 0.91 3.97 17.35
N THR A 249 0.29 4.98 17.98
CA THR A 249 0.77 5.49 19.28
C THR A 249 0.59 4.49 20.43
N ALA A 250 -0.45 3.66 20.41
CA ALA A 250 -0.66 2.65 21.46
C ALA A 250 0.50 1.64 21.54
N ILE A 251 1.19 1.41 20.43
CA ILE A 251 2.36 0.52 20.34
C ILE A 251 3.60 1.12 21.02
N ILE A 252 3.67 2.45 21.21
CA ILE A 252 4.78 3.13 21.92
C ILE A 252 4.98 2.53 23.32
N THR A 253 3.88 2.29 24.03
CA THR A 253 3.90 1.68 25.37
C THR A 253 4.50 0.26 25.40
N SER A 254 4.60 -0.42 24.26
CA SER A 254 5.09 -1.79 24.15
C SER A 254 6.60 -1.89 23.89
N GLY A 255 7.31 -0.76 23.73
CA GLY A 255 8.76 -0.73 23.46
C GLY A 255 9.16 -1.18 22.05
N ALA A 256 8.24 -1.77 21.28
CA ALA A 256 8.47 -2.24 19.91
C ALA A 256 8.21 -1.17 18.83
N PHE A 257 7.89 0.06 19.22
CA PHE A 257 7.41 1.09 18.30
C PHE A 257 8.40 1.47 17.19
N VAL A 258 9.66 1.76 17.53
CA VAL A 258 10.64 2.19 16.52
C VAL A 258 10.96 1.05 15.55
N GLU A 259 11.12 -0.18 16.04
CA GLU A 259 11.40 -1.32 15.15
C GLU A 259 10.24 -1.59 14.18
N ARG A 260 9.00 -1.30 14.58
CA ARG A 260 7.81 -1.78 13.89
C ARG A 260 7.00 -0.70 13.16
N VAL A 261 6.83 0.50 13.73
CA VAL A 261 6.14 1.61 13.05
C VAL A 261 7.12 2.39 12.18
N ILE A 262 8.31 2.68 12.71
CA ILE A 262 9.32 3.51 12.06
C ILE A 262 10.16 2.69 11.09
N ASN A 263 10.85 1.65 11.57
CA ASN A 263 11.68 0.78 10.74
C ASN A 263 10.87 -0.26 9.94
N ARG A 264 9.59 -0.46 10.28
CA ARG A 264 8.70 -1.44 9.62
C ARG A 264 9.33 -2.82 9.46
N VAL A 265 10.15 -3.24 10.44
CA VAL A 265 10.67 -4.60 10.48
C VAL A 265 9.47 -5.52 10.63
N LYS A 266 9.17 -6.28 9.58
CA LYS A 266 8.21 -7.38 9.65
C LYS A 266 8.85 -8.43 10.55
N PRO A 267 8.37 -8.63 11.78
CA PRO A 267 8.98 -9.65 12.63
C PRO A 267 8.54 -11.02 12.09
N ASN A 268 9.35 -12.05 12.31
CA ASN A 268 9.12 -13.40 11.79
C ASN A 268 7.98 -14.11 12.58
N ASN A 269 6.79 -13.51 12.60
CA ASN A 269 5.64 -13.84 13.45
C ASN A 269 4.63 -14.69 12.70
N ILE A 270 5.10 -15.86 12.28
CA ILE A 270 4.30 -16.81 11.51
C ILE A 270 3.08 -17.22 12.33
N ASP A 271 3.25 -17.50 13.62
CA ASP A 271 2.21 -18.05 14.47
C ASP A 271 1.02 -17.09 14.64
N GLU A 272 1.29 -15.80 14.86
CA GLU A 272 0.24 -14.77 14.96
C GLU A 272 -0.40 -14.48 13.59
N MET A 273 0.36 -14.57 12.50
CA MET A 273 -0.20 -14.46 11.15
C MET A 273 -1.11 -15.66 10.81
N LEU A 274 -0.68 -16.88 11.13
CA LEU A 274 -1.47 -18.11 10.98
C LEU A 274 -2.74 -18.06 11.83
N ARG A 275 -2.64 -17.54 13.07
CA ARG A 275 -3.80 -17.27 13.91
C ARG A 275 -4.77 -16.33 13.20
N GLY A 276 -4.27 -15.22 12.63
CA GLY A 276 -5.09 -14.32 11.82
C GLY A 276 -5.80 -15.06 10.66
N TYR A 277 -5.07 -15.85 9.86
CA TYR A 277 -5.65 -16.60 8.73
C TYR A 277 -6.67 -17.66 9.17
N TYR A 278 -6.46 -18.28 10.33
CA TYR A 278 -7.44 -19.16 10.93
C TYR A 278 -8.73 -18.41 11.30
N LEU A 279 -8.63 -17.26 11.96
CA LEU A 279 -9.77 -16.42 12.31
C LEU A 279 -10.51 -15.91 11.07
N GLU A 280 -9.77 -15.51 10.03
CA GLU A 280 -10.36 -15.07 8.76
C GLU A 280 -11.18 -16.19 8.11
N ARG A 281 -10.64 -17.42 8.03
CA ARG A 281 -11.39 -18.58 7.53
C ARG A 281 -12.65 -18.82 8.35
N LYS A 282 -12.54 -18.82 9.67
CA LYS A 282 -13.66 -19.04 10.58
C LYS A 282 -14.77 -18.00 10.34
N LEU A 283 -14.41 -16.72 10.27
CA LEU A 283 -15.37 -15.64 10.02
C LEU A 283 -15.99 -15.72 8.62
N ILE A 284 -15.24 -16.12 7.60
CA ILE A 284 -15.81 -16.38 6.26
C ILE A 284 -16.90 -17.46 6.33
N PHE A 285 -16.68 -18.55 7.08
CA PHE A 285 -17.69 -19.59 7.28
C PHE A 285 -18.94 -19.05 8.01
N GLU A 286 -18.76 -18.28 9.09
CA GLU A 286 -19.88 -17.69 9.83
C GLU A 286 -20.70 -16.71 8.98
N TYR A 287 -20.06 -15.93 8.13
CA TYR A 287 -20.72 -15.00 7.21
C TYR A 287 -21.43 -15.75 6.05
N GLU A 288 -20.88 -16.86 5.57
CA GLU A 288 -21.52 -17.75 4.58
C GLU A 288 -22.78 -18.40 5.18
N GLU A 289 -22.70 -18.90 6.41
CA GLU A 289 -23.83 -19.54 7.13
C GLU A 289 -24.97 -18.54 7.39
N LYS A 290 -24.63 -17.29 7.73
CA LYS A 290 -25.62 -16.21 7.91
C LYS A 290 -26.18 -15.66 6.60
N HIS A 291 -25.79 -16.22 5.45
CA HIS A 291 -26.17 -15.74 4.11
C HIS A 291 -25.82 -14.26 3.85
N LEU A 292 -24.78 -13.75 4.52
CA LEU A 292 -24.29 -12.37 4.32
C LEU A 292 -23.41 -12.26 3.06
N ILE A 293 -22.80 -13.37 2.65
CA ILE A 293 -21.97 -13.47 1.43
C ILE A 293 -22.40 -14.66 0.58
N SER A 294 -22.20 -14.56 -0.74
CA SER A 294 -22.43 -15.68 -1.65
C SER A 294 -21.44 -16.83 -1.42
N SER A 295 -21.88 -18.08 -1.55
CA SER A 295 -21.00 -19.25 -1.42
C SER A 295 -19.84 -19.24 -2.43
N LYS A 296 -20.06 -18.70 -3.63
CA LYS A 296 -19.00 -18.50 -4.63
C LYS A 296 -17.95 -17.50 -4.13
N TYR A 297 -18.39 -16.41 -3.50
CA TYR A 297 -17.52 -15.39 -2.94
C TYR A 297 -16.72 -15.95 -1.75
N ALA A 298 -17.40 -16.63 -0.82
CA ALA A 298 -16.79 -17.30 0.33
C ALA A 298 -15.74 -18.33 -0.07
N LYS A 299 -15.99 -19.11 -1.14
CA LYS A 299 -15.00 -20.06 -1.69
C LYS A 299 -13.74 -19.34 -2.16
N ARG A 300 -13.88 -18.23 -2.88
CA ARG A 300 -12.75 -17.46 -3.37
C ARG A 300 -11.98 -16.76 -2.24
N MET A 301 -12.67 -16.22 -1.23
CA MET A 301 -12.02 -15.67 -0.05
C MET A 301 -11.16 -16.74 0.66
N ARG A 302 -11.70 -17.94 0.88
CA ARG A 302 -10.95 -19.05 1.48
C ARG A 302 -9.72 -19.44 0.65
N GLN A 303 -9.83 -19.44 -0.69
CA GLN A 303 -8.68 -19.68 -1.56
C GLN A 303 -7.59 -18.60 -1.39
N ASN A 304 -7.99 -17.32 -1.33
CA ASN A 304 -7.07 -16.22 -1.08
C ASN A 304 -6.35 -16.38 0.28
N VAL A 305 -7.09 -16.72 1.34
CA VAL A 305 -6.47 -16.97 2.66
C VAL A 305 -5.47 -18.12 2.61
N ASN A 306 -5.78 -19.21 1.91
CA ASN A 306 -4.85 -20.33 1.76
C ASN A 306 -3.59 -19.93 0.97
N GLU A 307 -3.73 -19.09 -0.05
CA GLU A 307 -2.58 -18.54 -0.78
C GLU A 307 -1.71 -17.70 0.15
N LEU A 308 -2.29 -16.77 0.90
CA LEU A 308 -1.57 -15.93 1.88
C LEU A 308 -0.85 -16.76 2.94
N GLU A 309 -1.51 -17.79 3.47
CA GLU A 309 -0.94 -18.76 4.40
C GLU A 309 0.26 -19.48 3.77
N SER A 310 0.11 -19.98 2.53
CA SER A 310 1.19 -20.67 1.82
C SER A 310 2.40 -19.77 1.53
N TYR A 311 2.17 -18.49 1.19
CA TYR A 311 3.25 -17.53 0.98
C TYR A 311 3.99 -17.26 2.28
N SER A 312 3.25 -17.05 3.37
CA SER A 312 3.83 -16.80 4.70
C SER A 312 4.69 -17.98 5.17
N LEU A 313 4.23 -19.22 4.95
CA LEU A 313 4.99 -20.45 5.28
C LEU A 313 6.21 -20.69 4.38
N ARG A 314 6.17 -20.23 3.12
CA ARG A 314 7.31 -20.36 2.19
C ARG A 314 8.39 -19.32 2.46
N GLU A 315 7.99 -18.09 2.81
CA GLU A 315 8.92 -17.02 3.18
C GLU A 315 9.82 -17.47 4.34
N THR A 316 9.26 -18.23 5.28
CA THR A 316 9.97 -18.67 6.49
C THR A 316 10.84 -19.89 6.24
N ALA A 317 10.38 -20.82 5.41
CA ALA A 317 11.22 -21.91 4.92
C ALA A 317 12.51 -21.41 4.26
N ASN A 318 12.45 -20.25 3.61
CA ASN A 318 13.59 -19.62 2.96
C ASN A 318 14.51 -18.84 3.92
N THR A 319 14.02 -18.38 5.08
CA THR A 319 14.85 -17.68 6.10
C THR A 319 15.45 -18.61 7.14
N LEU A 320 14.92 -19.83 7.32
CA LEU A 320 15.42 -20.84 8.28
C LEU A 320 16.95 -21.07 8.22
N PRO A 321 17.60 -21.20 7.04
CA PRO A 321 19.06 -21.35 6.97
C PRO A 321 19.81 -20.12 7.51
N TYR A 322 19.27 -18.93 7.29
CA TYR A 322 19.87 -17.66 7.71
C TYR A 322 19.71 -17.45 9.22
N ASP A 323 18.54 -17.78 9.76
CA ASP A 323 18.25 -17.74 11.19
C ASP A 323 19.13 -18.72 11.97
N MET A 324 19.35 -19.94 11.45
CA MET A 324 20.26 -20.91 12.06
C MET A 324 21.71 -20.39 12.14
N ILE A 325 22.19 -19.70 11.10
CA ILE A 325 23.53 -19.08 11.10
C ILE A 325 23.59 -17.92 12.11
N TYR A 326 22.53 -17.12 12.22
CA TYR A 326 22.45 -16.02 13.17
C TYR A 326 22.43 -16.52 14.63
N PHE A 327 21.65 -17.57 14.91
CA PHE A 327 21.62 -18.22 16.22
C PHE A 327 22.97 -18.88 16.59
N ALA A 328 23.66 -19.47 15.63
CA ALA A 328 24.99 -20.05 15.85
C ALA A 328 26.08 -18.98 16.10
N ARG A 329 25.89 -17.75 15.60
CA ARG A 329 26.84 -16.63 15.74
C ARG A 329 26.62 -15.79 17.01
N ASN A 330 25.43 -15.84 17.58
CA ASN A 330 25.07 -15.16 18.84
C ASN A 330 25.17 -16.07 20.08
N ARG A 331 25.77 -17.25 19.93
CA ARG A 331 26.28 -18.10 21.02
C ARG A 331 27.78 -17.92 21.11
#